data_AF-A0A839IKJ9-F1
#
_entry.id   AF-A0A839IKJ9-F1
#
_cell.length_a   1.000
_cell.length_b   1.000
_cell.length_c   1.000
_cell.angle_alpha   90.00
_cell.angle_beta   90.00
_cell.angle_gamma   90.00
#
_symmetry.space_group_name_H-M   'P 1'
#
loop_
_entity.id
_entity.type
_entity.pdbx_description
1 polymer ?
#
loop_
_entity_poly.entity_id
_entity_poly.type
_entity_poly.pdbx_seq_one_letter_code
_entity_poly.pdbx_strand_id
1 'polypeptide(L)'
;MTYKSVLPASALLVLVMFTLLTSYGIVPGGDLLLEQLKHSLQDMPDGLLFLIILAESLIYLGFYFPGQFFAVVLVVMAGPDFGDMLRLTFIMVLAATTGSFINYSLGRLFSRPSLLAEGNKFRLRNLLLAMLHTNALAFYMFAQGAQRHSIGVIWLAGLLNLPYYLLLIAGTVLLSDQVMYVAETPQVLAVFLVAWLVVAVFLDWRAAHKVSSAA
;
A
#
# COMPACT_ATOMS: atom_id res chain seq x y z
N MET A 1 -17.40 -24.05 -8.78
CA MET A 1 -16.10 -24.62 -8.37
C MET A 1 -15.15 -23.46 -8.11
N THR A 2 -14.94 -23.08 -6.85
CA THR A 2 -13.87 -22.14 -6.48
C THR A 2 -12.64 -22.99 -6.26
N TYR A 3 -11.70 -22.99 -7.21
CA TYR A 3 -10.45 -23.74 -7.09
C TYR A 3 -9.54 -23.04 -6.07
N LYS A 4 -9.73 -23.33 -4.78
CA LYS A 4 -8.98 -22.66 -3.70
C LYS A 4 -7.51 -23.08 -3.69
N SER A 5 -7.20 -24.27 -4.22
CA SER A 5 -5.85 -24.83 -4.34
C SER A 5 -5.01 -24.25 -5.48
N VAL A 6 -5.62 -23.65 -6.51
CA VAL A 6 -4.87 -23.11 -7.67
C VAL A 6 -3.95 -21.96 -7.25
N LEU A 7 -4.40 -21.11 -6.33
CA LEU A 7 -3.66 -19.94 -5.87
C LEU A 7 -2.35 -20.30 -5.14
N PRO A 8 -2.34 -21.13 -4.08
CA PRO A 8 -1.11 -21.59 -3.45
C PRO A 8 -0.24 -22.43 -4.40
N ALA A 9 -0.84 -23.22 -5.30
CA ALA A 9 -0.08 -24.00 -6.29
C ALA A 9 0.66 -23.09 -7.28
N SER A 10 0.00 -22.04 -7.80
CA SER A 10 0.66 -21.05 -8.65
C SER A 10 1.75 -20.28 -7.92
N ALA A 11 1.55 -19.95 -6.64
CA ALA A 11 2.55 -19.28 -5.82
C ALA A 11 3.79 -20.17 -5.60
N LEU A 12 3.60 -21.47 -5.34
CA LEU A 12 4.69 -22.45 -5.24
C LEU A 12 5.44 -22.59 -6.56
N LEU A 13 4.74 -22.65 -7.69
CA LEU A 13 5.37 -22.73 -9.00
C LEU A 13 6.24 -21.50 -9.27
N VAL A 14 5.74 -20.30 -8.97
CA VAL A 14 6.51 -19.05 -9.08
C VAL A 14 7.72 -19.09 -8.15
N LEU A 15 7.56 -19.53 -6.89
CA LEU A 15 8.68 -19.64 -5.94
C LEU A 15 9.76 -20.59 -6.45
N VAL A 16 9.39 -21.77 -6.94
CA VAL A 16 10.33 -22.75 -7.51
C VAL A 16 11.03 -22.16 -8.73
N MET A 17 10.29 -21.52 -9.63
CA MET A 17 10.84 -20.87 -10.81
C MET A 17 11.85 -19.78 -10.45
N PHE A 18 11.51 -18.87 -9.52
CA PHE A 18 12.43 -17.82 -9.07
C PHE A 18 13.65 -18.39 -8.37
N THR A 19 13.48 -19.41 -7.51
CA THR A 19 14.60 -20.07 -6.83
C THR A 19 15.58 -20.70 -7.83
N LEU A 20 15.06 -21.31 -8.90
CA LEU A 20 15.89 -21.86 -9.98
C LEU A 20 16.59 -20.73 -10.75
N LEU A 21 15.86 -19.70 -11.17
CA LEU A 21 16.42 -18.55 -11.89
C LEU A 21 17.53 -17.85 -11.09
N THR A 22 17.37 -17.71 -9.77
CA THR A 22 18.41 -17.17 -8.89
C THR A 22 19.59 -18.13 -8.74
N SER A 23 19.35 -19.44 -8.65
CA SER A 23 20.43 -20.44 -8.55
C SER A 23 21.30 -20.53 -9.81
N TYR A 24 20.72 -20.26 -10.99
CA TYR A 24 21.43 -20.22 -12.26
C TYR A 24 22.04 -18.84 -12.58
N GLY A 25 21.88 -17.85 -11.68
CA GLY A 25 22.41 -16.49 -11.87
C GLY A 25 21.74 -15.71 -13.01
N ILE A 26 20.58 -16.16 -13.50
CA ILE A 26 19.80 -15.45 -14.53
C ILE A 26 19.10 -14.23 -13.91
N VAL A 27 18.59 -14.40 -12.69
CA VAL A 27 18.01 -13.35 -11.87
C VAL A 27 18.91 -13.14 -10.65
N PRO A 28 19.32 -11.92 -10.31
CA PRO A 28 20.10 -11.66 -9.11
C PRO A 28 19.33 -12.07 -7.84
N GLY A 29 20.08 -12.46 -6.80
CA GLY A 29 19.52 -12.79 -5.49
C GLY A 29 18.74 -11.61 -4.89
N GLY A 30 17.79 -11.92 -4.00
CA GLY A 30 16.96 -10.92 -3.35
C GLY A 30 17.79 -9.91 -2.56
N ASP A 31 18.84 -10.36 -1.91
CA ASP A 31 19.86 -9.55 -1.22
C ASP A 31 20.54 -8.53 -2.14
N LEU A 32 20.96 -8.97 -3.33
CA LEU A 32 21.66 -8.14 -4.32
C LEU A 32 20.70 -7.11 -4.96
N LEU A 33 19.47 -7.52 -5.26
CA LEU A 33 18.40 -6.62 -5.70
C LEU A 33 18.07 -5.60 -4.62
N LEU A 34 18.01 -6.04 -3.35
CA LEU A 34 17.75 -5.16 -2.22
C LEU A 34 18.89 -4.15 -2.07
N GLU A 35 20.16 -4.57 -2.16
CA GLU A 35 21.30 -3.66 -2.04
C GLU A 35 21.35 -2.63 -3.19
N GLN A 36 21.07 -3.05 -4.43
CA GLN A 36 20.95 -2.15 -5.58
C GLN A 36 19.80 -1.16 -5.45
N LEU A 37 18.65 -1.62 -4.94
CA LEU A 37 17.50 -0.76 -4.66
C LEU A 37 17.84 0.22 -3.54
N LYS A 38 18.47 -0.26 -2.46
CA LYS A 38 18.90 0.56 -1.31
C LYS A 38 19.83 1.67 -1.75
N HIS A 39 20.83 1.37 -2.57
CA HIS A 39 21.76 2.38 -3.07
C HIS A 39 21.03 3.41 -3.95
N SER A 40 20.13 2.96 -4.83
CA SER A 40 19.34 3.86 -5.68
C SER A 40 18.34 4.73 -4.89
N LEU A 41 17.88 4.24 -3.74
CA LEU A 41 16.86 4.86 -2.91
C LEU A 41 17.42 5.73 -1.78
N GLN A 42 18.60 5.42 -1.22
CA GLN A 42 19.24 6.22 -0.17
C GLN A 42 19.65 7.61 -0.67
N ASP A 43 20.02 7.71 -1.94
CA ASP A 43 20.35 8.99 -2.57
C ASP A 43 19.11 9.71 -3.15
N MET A 44 17.91 9.18 -2.90
CA MET A 44 16.68 9.81 -3.38
C MET A 44 16.45 11.15 -2.67
N PRO A 45 16.42 12.27 -3.40
CA PRO A 45 16.19 13.57 -2.77
C PRO A 45 14.79 13.61 -2.15
N ASP A 46 14.65 14.20 -0.97
CA ASP A 46 13.35 14.42 -0.30
C ASP A 46 12.31 15.06 -1.23
N GLY A 47 12.75 15.98 -2.09
CA GLY A 47 11.88 16.63 -3.08
C GLY A 47 11.30 15.64 -4.09
N LEU A 48 12.08 14.63 -4.51
CA LEU A 48 11.59 13.59 -5.41
C LEU A 48 10.60 12.68 -4.70
N LEU A 49 10.90 12.26 -3.46
CA LEU A 49 9.97 11.49 -2.64
C LEU A 49 8.65 12.24 -2.43
N PHE A 50 8.73 13.53 -2.09
CA PHE A 50 7.58 14.41 -1.99
C PHE A 50 6.77 14.44 -3.29
N LEU A 51 7.42 14.61 -4.44
CA LEU A 51 6.74 14.65 -5.75
C LEU A 51 6.06 13.33 -6.10
N ILE A 52 6.69 12.19 -5.80
CA ILE A 52 6.11 10.86 -6.03
C ILE A 52 4.85 10.67 -5.17
N ILE A 53 4.91 10.99 -3.87
CA ILE A 53 3.76 10.87 -2.97
C ILE A 53 2.68 11.90 -3.34
N LEU A 54 3.08 13.11 -3.75
CA LEU A 54 2.15 14.11 -4.23
C LEU A 54 1.41 13.60 -5.46
N ALA A 55 2.13 13.07 -6.45
CA ALA A 55 1.55 12.48 -7.65
C ALA A 55 0.58 11.34 -7.32
N GLU A 56 0.96 10.47 -6.38
CA GLU A 56 0.06 9.43 -5.87
C GLU A 56 -1.20 9.98 -5.21
N SER A 57 -1.08 11.08 -4.47
CA SER A 57 -2.22 11.65 -3.73
C SER A 57 -3.19 12.43 -4.63
N LEU A 58 -2.88 12.65 -5.91
CA LEU A 58 -3.75 13.34 -6.86
C LEU A 58 -4.81 12.41 -7.45
N ILE A 59 -6.02 12.93 -7.60
CA ILE A 59 -7.13 12.20 -8.22
C ILE A 59 -6.75 11.73 -9.63
N TYR A 60 -7.05 10.45 -9.92
CA TYR A 60 -6.70 9.72 -11.15
C TYR A 60 -5.21 9.44 -11.37
N LEU A 61 -4.31 10.36 -11.02
CA LEU A 61 -2.87 10.14 -11.17
C LEU A 61 -2.37 9.07 -10.20
N GLY A 62 -2.95 8.98 -9.01
CA GLY A 62 -2.58 8.01 -7.99
C GLY A 62 -2.85 6.54 -8.30
N PHE A 63 -3.58 6.23 -9.37
CA PHE A 63 -3.70 4.85 -9.84
C PHE A 63 -2.44 4.37 -10.56
N TYR A 64 -1.59 5.29 -11.01
CA TYR A 64 -0.39 4.98 -11.79
C TYR A 64 0.89 5.07 -10.96
N PHE A 65 0.82 5.65 -9.76
CA PHE A 65 1.99 5.89 -8.91
C PHE A 65 1.80 5.27 -7.52
N PRO A 66 2.56 4.24 -7.15
CA PRO A 66 2.49 3.61 -5.83
C PRO A 66 3.41 4.32 -4.82
N GLY A 67 3.16 5.59 -4.53
CA GLY A 67 4.04 6.43 -3.71
C GLY A 67 4.23 5.97 -2.25
N GLN A 68 3.17 5.53 -1.56
CA GLN A 68 3.22 5.04 -0.18
C GLN A 68 4.00 3.74 -0.09
N PHE A 69 3.92 2.90 -1.13
CA PHE A 69 4.73 1.68 -1.22
C PHE A 69 6.22 2.02 -1.27
N PHE A 70 6.63 3.01 -2.08
CA PHE A 70 8.04 3.44 -2.12
C PHE A 70 8.51 4.00 -0.78
N ALA A 71 7.68 4.76 -0.06
CA ALA A 71 8.01 5.26 1.26
C ALA A 71 8.20 4.12 2.29
N VAL A 72 7.35 3.09 2.25
CA VAL A 72 7.47 1.90 3.09
C VAL A 72 8.74 1.12 2.75
N VAL A 73 9.02 0.90 1.46
CA VAL A 73 10.25 0.22 1.01
C VAL A 73 11.50 0.99 1.44
N LEU A 74 11.52 2.32 1.28
CA LEU A 74 12.58 3.19 1.79
C LEU A 74 12.84 2.96 3.27
N VAL A 75 11.77 2.89 4.07
CA VAL A 75 11.85 2.66 5.52
C VAL A 75 12.35 1.25 5.85
N VAL A 76 11.85 0.20 5.22
CA VAL A 76 12.33 -1.18 5.47
C VAL A 76 13.82 -1.28 5.16
N MET A 77 14.26 -0.65 4.08
CA MET A 77 15.59 -0.88 3.53
C MET A 77 16.67 0.04 4.11
N ALA A 78 16.30 1.26 4.49
CA ALA A 78 17.23 2.22 5.05
C ALA A 78 17.65 1.89 6.49
N GLY A 79 16.85 1.12 7.24
CA GLY A 79 17.01 0.96 8.69
C GLY A 79 17.01 2.33 9.39
N PRO A 80 16.01 3.19 9.12
CA PRO A 80 16.02 4.59 9.51
C PRO A 80 16.07 4.74 11.03
N ASP A 81 16.81 5.74 11.48
CA ASP A 81 16.74 6.14 12.89
C ASP A 81 15.40 6.86 13.18
N PHE A 82 15.19 7.23 14.45
CA PHE A 82 13.95 7.92 14.82
C PHE A 82 13.80 9.29 14.13
N GLY A 83 14.90 9.99 13.84
CA GLY A 83 14.88 11.26 13.13
C GLY A 83 14.45 11.09 11.67
N ASP A 84 14.97 10.07 11.00
CA ASP A 84 14.61 9.71 9.63
C ASP A 84 13.14 9.31 9.54
N MET A 85 12.63 8.53 10.50
CA MET A 85 11.20 8.17 10.57
C MET A 85 10.31 9.42 10.69
N LEU A 86 10.69 10.39 11.53
CA LEU A 86 9.96 11.65 11.66
C LEU A 86 10.03 12.49 10.37
N ARG A 87 11.21 12.59 9.75
CA ARG A 87 11.41 13.32 8.49
C ARG A 87 10.56 12.73 7.37
N LEU A 88 10.58 11.41 7.20
CA LEU A 88 9.77 10.69 6.21
C LEU A 88 8.27 10.87 6.47
N THR A 89 7.84 10.71 7.72
CA THR A 89 6.45 10.97 8.12
C THR A 89 6.04 12.39 7.74
N PHE A 90 6.88 13.38 8.04
CA PHE A 90 6.60 14.78 7.75
C PHE A 90 6.45 15.02 6.24
N ILE A 91 7.37 14.48 5.42
CA ILE A 91 7.31 14.59 3.95
C ILE A 91 6.02 13.95 3.43
N MET A 92 5.65 12.76 3.89
CA MET A 92 4.43 12.06 3.48
C MET A 92 3.17 12.84 3.85
N VAL A 93 3.10 13.36 5.07
CA VAL A 93 1.96 14.18 5.52
C VAL A 93 1.86 15.45 4.70
N LEU A 94 2.98 16.13 4.45
CA LEU A 94 3.02 17.36 3.67
C LEU A 94 2.57 17.13 2.23
N ALA A 95 3.06 16.06 1.59
CA ALA A 95 2.67 15.67 0.24
C ALA A 95 1.18 15.32 0.16
N ALA A 96 0.70 14.45 1.05
CA ALA A 96 -0.72 14.04 1.07
C ALA A 96 -1.67 15.20 1.41
N THR A 97 -1.26 16.13 2.26
CA THR A 97 -2.04 17.34 2.60
C THR A 97 -2.08 18.30 1.41
N THR A 98 -0.96 18.49 0.72
CA THR A 98 -0.89 19.27 -0.53
C THR A 98 -1.78 18.66 -1.61
N GLY A 99 -1.73 17.34 -1.80
CA GLY A 99 -2.63 16.63 -2.72
C GLY A 99 -4.10 16.79 -2.34
N SER A 100 -4.43 16.67 -1.05
CA SER A 100 -5.78 16.90 -0.53
C SER A 100 -6.27 18.32 -0.83
N PHE A 101 -5.40 19.32 -0.69
CA PHE A 101 -5.70 20.71 -1.04
C PHE A 101 -5.97 20.88 -2.53
N ILE A 102 -5.16 20.26 -3.40
CA ILE A 102 -5.35 20.29 -4.85
C ILE A 102 -6.66 19.62 -5.23
N ASN A 103 -6.92 18.40 -4.76
CA ASN A 103 -8.15 17.64 -5.04
C ASN A 103 -9.39 18.41 -4.60
N TYR A 104 -9.37 18.96 -3.40
CA TYR A 104 -10.44 19.82 -2.89
C TYR A 104 -10.65 21.05 -3.78
N SER A 105 -9.57 21.73 -4.18
CA SER A 105 -9.66 22.91 -5.05
C SER A 105 -10.23 22.57 -6.42
N LEU A 106 -9.79 21.46 -7.02
CA LEU A 106 -10.35 20.94 -8.27
C LEU A 106 -11.85 20.65 -8.12
N GLY A 107 -12.24 19.96 -7.05
CA GLY A 107 -13.65 19.70 -6.75
C GLY A 107 -14.48 20.98 -6.70
N ARG A 108 -13.96 22.00 -5.99
CA ARG A 108 -14.62 23.30 -5.82
C ARG A 108 -14.72 24.12 -7.11
N LEU A 109 -13.70 24.06 -7.97
CA LEU A 109 -13.64 24.82 -9.22
C LEU A 109 -14.52 24.21 -10.31
N PHE A 110 -14.51 22.88 -10.44
CA PHE A 110 -15.14 22.19 -11.57
C PHE A 110 -16.56 21.68 -11.30
N SER A 111 -17.03 21.71 -10.05
CA SER A 111 -18.36 21.19 -9.70
C SER A 111 -19.38 22.30 -9.49
N ARG A 112 -20.58 22.11 -10.06
CA ARG A 112 -21.76 22.92 -9.75
C ARG A 112 -22.47 22.32 -8.53
N PRO A 113 -22.65 23.07 -7.42
CA PRO A 113 -23.25 22.54 -6.19
C PRO A 113 -24.64 21.93 -6.39
N SER A 114 -25.38 22.39 -7.39
CA SER A 114 -26.75 21.97 -7.70
C SER A 114 -26.88 20.61 -8.42
N LEU A 115 -25.78 20.03 -8.92
CA LEU A 115 -25.79 18.77 -9.66
C LEU A 115 -25.32 17.56 -8.84
N LEU A 116 -24.78 17.78 -7.64
CA LEU A 116 -24.35 16.72 -6.75
C LEU A 116 -25.47 16.45 -5.75
N ALA A 117 -26.15 15.32 -5.96
CA ALA A 117 -27.27 14.84 -5.15
C ALA A 117 -27.03 15.04 -3.64
N GLU A 118 -28.08 15.46 -2.94
CA GLU A 118 -28.17 15.37 -1.49
C GLU A 118 -27.57 14.05 -1.01
N GLY A 119 -26.55 14.05 -0.14
CA GLY A 119 -26.21 12.76 0.45
C GLY A 119 -24.98 12.61 1.32
N ASN A 120 -23.92 13.41 1.18
CA ASN A 120 -22.71 13.15 1.99
C ASN A 120 -22.41 14.29 2.95
N LYS A 121 -23.21 14.37 4.02
CA LYS A 121 -22.84 15.16 5.21
C LYS A 121 -21.45 14.71 5.65
N PHE A 122 -20.55 15.67 5.86
CA PHE A 122 -19.25 15.39 6.44
C PHE A 122 -19.40 14.53 7.70
N ARG A 123 -18.70 13.39 7.73
CA ARG A 123 -18.63 12.49 8.88
C ARG A 123 -17.19 12.06 9.05
N LEU A 124 -16.65 12.19 10.26
CA LEU A 124 -15.30 11.77 10.59
C LEU A 124 -15.02 10.30 10.20
N ARG A 125 -16.02 9.43 10.37
CA ARG A 125 -15.93 8.03 9.93
C ARG A 125 -15.62 7.88 8.43
N ASN A 126 -16.25 8.70 7.58
CA ASN A 126 -16.03 8.63 6.14
C ASN A 126 -14.63 9.14 5.78
N LEU A 127 -14.13 10.15 6.49
CA LEU A 127 -12.75 10.61 6.37
C LEU A 127 -11.76 9.50 6.76
N LEU A 128 -11.95 8.86 7.92
CA LEU A 128 -11.08 7.76 8.38
C LEU A 128 -11.08 6.57 7.41
N LEU A 129 -12.24 6.20 6.85
CA LEU A 129 -12.32 5.16 5.83
C LEU A 129 -11.60 5.57 4.54
N ALA A 130 -11.70 6.83 4.13
CA ALA A 130 -11.00 7.34 2.96
C ALA A 130 -9.48 7.40 3.17
N MET A 131 -9.01 7.63 4.40
CA MET A 131 -7.58 7.65 4.73
C MET A 131 -6.89 6.28 4.60
N LEU A 132 -7.65 5.17 4.55
CA LEU A 132 -7.07 3.83 4.35
C LEU A 132 -6.33 3.70 3.01
N HIS A 133 -6.66 4.54 2.03
CA HIS A 133 -5.98 4.55 0.74
C HIS A 133 -5.91 5.97 0.18
N THR A 134 -4.71 6.40 -0.25
CA THR A 134 -4.44 7.66 -0.95
C THR A 134 -5.46 8.00 -2.04
N ASN A 135 -5.80 7.05 -2.92
CA ASN A 135 -6.81 7.26 -3.97
C ASN A 135 -8.20 7.53 -3.39
N ALA A 136 -8.62 6.78 -2.38
CA ALA A 136 -9.91 7.00 -1.72
C ALA A 136 -9.97 8.37 -1.04
N LEU A 137 -8.87 8.80 -0.42
CA LEU A 137 -8.72 10.14 0.15
C LEU A 137 -8.81 11.23 -0.93
N ALA A 138 -8.20 11.03 -2.10
CA ALA A 138 -8.25 11.96 -3.21
C ALA A 138 -9.68 12.19 -3.71
N PHE A 139 -10.46 11.12 -3.93
CA PHE A 139 -11.88 11.22 -4.30
C PHE A 139 -12.72 11.86 -3.20
N TYR A 140 -12.46 11.49 -1.94
CA TYR A 140 -13.16 12.08 -0.80
C TYR A 140 -12.95 13.60 -0.76
N MET A 141 -11.70 14.06 -0.87
CA MET A 141 -11.36 15.49 -0.83
C MET A 141 -11.92 16.25 -2.03
N PHE A 142 -11.91 15.64 -3.22
CA PHE A 142 -12.58 16.20 -4.39
C PHE A 142 -14.09 16.39 -4.13
N ALA A 143 -14.76 15.38 -3.58
CA ALA A 143 -16.18 15.47 -3.22
C ALA A 143 -16.46 16.53 -2.15
N GLN A 144 -15.58 16.67 -1.14
CA GLN A 144 -15.68 17.72 -0.14
C GLN A 144 -15.59 19.12 -0.75
N GLY A 145 -14.65 19.31 -1.68
CA GLY A 145 -14.49 20.56 -2.42
C GLY A 145 -15.70 20.87 -3.30
N ALA A 146 -16.21 19.87 -3.99
CA ALA A 146 -17.37 19.96 -4.86
C ALA A 146 -18.65 20.39 -4.12
N GLN A 147 -18.81 19.92 -2.88
CA GLN A 147 -19.92 20.29 -1.99
C GLN A 147 -19.66 21.58 -1.19
N ARG A 148 -18.49 22.21 -1.35
CA ARG A 148 -18.09 23.44 -0.64
C ARG A 148 -18.14 23.32 0.88
N HIS A 149 -17.77 22.16 1.42
CA HIS A 149 -17.58 21.99 2.87
C HIS A 149 -16.44 22.86 3.39
N SER A 150 -16.18 22.86 4.70
CA SER A 150 -15.10 23.69 5.24
C SER A 150 -13.72 23.19 4.80
N ILE A 151 -12.82 24.12 4.45
CA ILE A 151 -11.42 23.82 4.12
C ILE A 151 -10.69 23.15 5.30
N GLY A 152 -11.19 23.32 6.53
CA GLY A 152 -10.66 22.67 7.73
C GLY A 152 -10.61 21.15 7.65
N VAL A 153 -11.40 20.52 6.78
CA VAL A 153 -11.33 19.07 6.53
C VAL A 153 -9.96 18.64 5.99
N ILE A 154 -9.27 19.49 5.22
CA ILE A 154 -7.91 19.22 4.72
C ILE A 154 -6.91 19.19 5.87
N TRP A 155 -6.97 20.17 6.77
CA TRP A 155 -6.08 20.23 7.93
C TRP A 155 -6.33 19.08 8.90
N LEU A 156 -7.59 18.72 9.11
CA LEU A 156 -7.96 17.56 9.93
C LEU A 156 -7.40 16.27 9.33
N ALA A 157 -7.50 16.09 8.00
CA ALA A 157 -6.93 14.92 7.33
C ALA A 157 -5.40 14.87 7.48
N GLY A 158 -4.71 16.01 7.30
CA GLY A 158 -3.26 16.10 7.51
C GLY A 158 -2.85 15.76 8.95
N LEU A 159 -3.54 16.32 9.94
CA LEU A 159 -3.28 16.06 11.35
C LEU A 159 -3.52 14.60 11.74
N LEU A 160 -4.59 13.97 11.21
CA LEU A 160 -4.88 12.56 11.45
C LEU A 160 -3.94 11.61 10.69
N ASN A 161 -3.42 12.03 9.52
CA ASN A 161 -2.45 11.25 8.74
C ASN A 161 -1.10 11.16 9.45
N LEU A 162 -0.74 12.14 10.27
CA LEU A 162 0.54 12.16 10.98
C LEU A 162 0.75 10.96 11.93
N PRO A 163 -0.14 10.68 12.90
CA PRO A 163 -0.01 9.49 13.74
C PRO A 163 -0.21 8.20 12.93
N TYR A 164 -1.05 8.22 11.88
CA TYR A 164 -1.27 7.06 11.02
C TYR A 164 0.00 6.64 10.26
N TYR A 165 0.65 7.58 9.57
CA TYR A 165 1.89 7.31 8.84
C TYR A 165 3.05 7.00 9.76
N LEU A 166 3.15 7.68 10.92
CA LEU A 166 4.17 7.35 11.91
C LEU A 166 4.02 5.92 12.42
N LEU A 167 2.80 5.47 12.74
CA LEU A 167 2.54 4.09 13.16
C LEU A 167 2.85 3.09 12.06
N LEU A 168 2.53 3.42 10.81
CA LEU A 168 2.80 2.56 9.66
C LEU A 168 4.30 2.39 9.44
N ILE A 169 5.06 3.49 9.47
CA ILE A 169 6.52 3.50 9.37
C ILE A 169 7.14 2.75 10.55
N ALA A 170 6.75 3.08 11.78
CA ALA A 170 7.28 2.42 12.98
C ALA A 170 6.97 0.92 12.99
N GLY A 171 5.74 0.52 12.64
CA GLY A 171 5.36 -0.89 12.53
C GLY A 171 6.17 -1.62 11.46
N THR A 172 6.47 -0.95 10.36
CA THR A 172 7.32 -1.48 9.29
C THR A 172 8.76 -1.70 9.75
N VAL A 173 9.34 -0.75 10.50
CA VAL A 173 10.69 -0.89 11.09
C VAL A 173 10.73 -1.98 12.15
N LEU A 174 9.74 -2.02 13.05
CA LEU A 174 9.70 -3.04 14.11
C LEU A 174 9.54 -4.46 13.59
N LEU A 175 8.95 -4.60 12.39
CA LEU A 175 8.73 -5.90 11.74
C LEU A 175 9.75 -6.18 10.63
N SER A 176 10.71 -5.28 10.37
CA SER A 176 11.60 -5.39 9.22
C SER A 176 12.42 -6.67 9.26
N ASP A 177 12.93 -7.05 10.44
CA ASP A 177 13.76 -8.24 10.62
C ASP A 177 12.97 -9.53 10.36
N GLN A 178 11.71 -9.60 10.79
CA GLN A 178 10.85 -10.76 10.56
C GLN A 178 10.42 -10.84 9.09
N VAL A 179 10.11 -9.71 8.47
CA VAL A 179 9.74 -9.65 7.04
C VAL A 179 10.94 -10.02 6.17
N MET A 180 12.12 -9.48 6.46
CA MET A 180 13.38 -9.80 5.79
C MET A 180 13.73 -11.27 5.96
N TYR A 181 13.65 -11.81 7.18
CA TYR A 181 13.92 -13.24 7.43
C TYR A 181 13.02 -14.14 6.58
N VAL A 182 11.71 -13.86 6.52
CA VAL A 182 10.76 -14.65 5.70
C VAL A 182 11.03 -14.49 4.20
N ALA A 183 11.46 -13.31 3.75
CA ALA A 183 11.77 -13.03 2.35
C ALA A 183 13.11 -13.65 1.90
N GLU A 184 14.13 -13.64 2.75
CA GLU A 184 15.49 -14.12 2.47
C GLU A 184 15.66 -15.63 2.67
N THR A 185 14.68 -16.30 3.29
CA THR A 185 14.69 -17.75 3.45
C THR A 185 13.60 -18.41 2.59
N PRO A 186 13.90 -18.75 1.32
CA PRO A 186 12.96 -19.44 0.42
C PRO A 186 12.34 -20.69 1.05
N GLN A 187 13.06 -21.36 1.95
CA GLN A 187 12.61 -22.54 2.67
C GLN A 187 11.43 -22.22 3.62
N VAL A 188 11.48 -21.08 4.32
CA VAL A 188 10.39 -20.66 5.23
C VAL A 188 9.14 -20.33 4.42
N LEU A 189 9.29 -19.57 3.33
CA LEU A 189 8.20 -19.27 2.42
C LEU A 189 7.61 -20.55 1.81
N ALA A 190 8.45 -21.51 1.41
CA ALA A 190 8.03 -22.80 0.90
C ALA A 190 7.21 -23.59 1.95
N VAL A 191 7.63 -23.61 3.22
CA VAL A 191 6.87 -24.28 4.30
C VAL A 191 5.48 -23.68 4.45
N PHE A 192 5.36 -22.35 4.46
CA PHE A 192 4.05 -21.68 4.55
C PHE A 192 3.17 -21.96 3.33
N LEU A 193 3.73 -21.88 2.13
CA LEU A 193 3.00 -22.14 0.89
C LEU A 193 2.57 -23.61 0.76
N VAL A 194 3.40 -24.57 1.20
CA VAL A 194 3.05 -25.99 1.24
C VAL A 194 1.96 -26.25 2.27
N ALA A 195 2.07 -25.69 3.47
CA ALA A 195 1.02 -25.81 4.49
C ALA A 195 -0.31 -25.23 3.98
N TRP A 196 -0.26 -24.07 3.31
CA TRP A 196 -1.42 -23.45 2.69
C TRP A 196 -1.99 -24.32 1.56
N LEU A 197 -1.14 -24.89 0.70
CA LEU A 197 -1.57 -25.81 -0.36
C LEU A 197 -2.27 -27.04 0.22
N VAL A 198 -1.72 -27.65 1.28
CA VAL A 198 -2.33 -28.81 1.94
C VAL A 198 -3.72 -28.47 2.48
N VAL A 199 -3.86 -27.34 3.17
CA VAL A 199 -5.17 -26.87 3.66
C VAL A 199 -6.14 -26.59 2.52
N ALA A 200 -5.68 -25.95 1.45
CA ALA A 200 -6.51 -25.62 0.30
C ALA A 200 -6.98 -26.86 -0.46
N VAL A 201 -6.10 -27.84 -0.66
CA VAL A 201 -6.42 -29.15 -1.26
C VAL A 201 -7.41 -29.92 -0.39
N PHE A 202 -7.23 -29.92 0.94
CA PHE A 202 -8.18 -30.57 1.86
C PHE A 202 -9.58 -29.94 1.77
N LEU A 203 -9.67 -28.61 1.72
CA LEU A 203 -10.92 -27.89 1.57
C LEU A 203 -11.60 -28.16 0.21
N ASP A 204 -10.83 -28.18 -0.88
CA ASP A 204 -11.33 -28.51 -2.22
C ASP A 204 -11.82 -29.96 -2.31
N TRP A 205 -11.07 -30.91 -1.72
CA TRP A 205 -11.47 -32.33 -1.65
C TRP A 205 -12.77 -32.52 -0.86
N ARG A 206 -12.90 -31.87 0.30
CA ARG A 206 -14.13 -31.91 1.12
C ARG A 206 -15.32 -31.29 0.39
N ALA A 207 -15.09 -30.21 -0.36
CA ALA A 207 -16.13 -29.57 -1.17
C ALA A 207 -16.58 -30.48 -2.31
N ALA A 208 -15.66 -31.18 -2.99
CA ALA A 208 -15.98 -32.14 -4.04
C ALA A 208 -16.77 -33.36 -3.52
N HIS A 209 -16.39 -33.91 -2.36
CA HIS A 209 -17.11 -35.05 -1.75
C HIS A 209 -18.54 -34.72 -1.33
N LYS A 210 -18.80 -33.50 -0.83
CA LYS A 210 -20.17 -33.07 -0.47
C LYS A 210 -21.10 -32.92 -1.67
N VAL A 211 -20.56 -32.55 -2.84
CA VAL A 211 -21.34 -32.44 -4.07
C VAL A 211 -21.68 -33.82 -4.63
N SER A 212 -20.75 -34.78 -4.54
CA SER A 212 -20.97 -36.16 -4.99
C SER A 212 -21.92 -36.99 -4.12
N SER A 213 -22.14 -36.62 -2.86
CA SER A 213 -23.08 -37.30 -1.96
C SER A 213 -24.50 -36.70 -1.99
N ALA A 214 -24.69 -35.59 -2.69
CA ALA A 214 -25.95 -34.86 -2.81
C ALA A 214 -26.58 -34.98 -4.21
N ALA A 215 -25.91 -35.69 -5.13
CA ALA A 215 -26.36 -36.06 -6.47
C ALA A 215 -26.64 -37.57 -6.50
#